data_AF-A0AAT9HL75-F1
#
_entry.id   AF-A0AAT9HL75-F1
#
_cell.length_a   1.000
_cell.length_b   1.000
_cell.length_c   1.000
_cell.angle_alpha   90.00
_cell.angle_beta   90.00
_cell.angle_gamma   90.00
#
_symmetry.space_group_name_H-M   'P 1'
#
loop_
_entity.id
_entity.type
_entity.pdbx_description
1 polymer ?
#
loop_
_entity_poly.entity_id
_entity_poly.type
_entity_poly.pdbx_seq_one_letter_code
_entity_poly.pdbx_strand_id
1 'polypeptide(L)'
;MVDAAIVDGTAHLTAMFWGMLAEGTWEDARGRNLLDGGCPHYAVYETADGGWMAVGALEPRFYTVFVALLGLDGETLPDRTDPRNWPELRALFASRFKSATRARWTAVFEGTDACVAPVLSLREAADHPHLTGRGTYTEAYGVTQPAPAPGSPTPPAPSGSPGRPRRAHPRRRPRLGRARTAEGPLLMELSTPLTYAADPRTAADRAAALESAGLDAVWVAEAYGFDSPTIMGYLAARTERMRIGSAILNVYSRTPALIAQTAAGLDALTGGRAILGVGASGPQVVEGWHGRRYDKPLGRTREVIELSRRIWRREVIEHRGITELPLPADKGGTLGKPLKLLNHPVRDTIPVHVAALGPANVRMTAELADGWLPFLYVPEHAAKVWGEPLAEGTARRDPALGPLSVVAGGLLALGDDAEAVHDLMRPTVALYVGGMGAPGRNFYHDLVCAYGYESAAATIQEHYLAGRRKDAEAAVPARLLELLCLAGPESRVRDRVEVFREAGVTMLNVTPSAPTPSG
;
A
#
# COMPACT_ATOMS: atom_id res chain seq x y z
N MET A 1 -13.97 9.38 8.89
CA MET A 1 -13.64 10.81 8.72
C MET A 1 -12.12 10.86 8.76
N VAL A 2 -11.45 11.06 7.63
CA VAL A 2 -10.00 11.25 7.61
C VAL A 2 -9.75 12.73 7.84
N ASP A 3 -8.87 13.05 8.79
CA ASP A 3 -8.39 14.41 8.99
C ASP A 3 -7.31 14.69 7.94
N ALA A 4 -7.76 14.87 6.70
CA ALA A 4 -6.90 15.28 5.58
C ALA A 4 -6.73 16.79 5.66
N ALA A 5 -6.04 17.24 6.71
CA ALA A 5 -5.82 18.64 6.93
C ALA A 5 -4.69 19.08 6.01
N ILE A 6 -4.98 20.02 5.09
CA ILE A 6 -3.98 20.63 4.20
C ILE A 6 -2.74 21.13 4.97
N VAL A 7 -2.94 21.50 6.24
CA VAL A 7 -1.87 21.93 7.15
C VAL A 7 -0.79 20.87 7.36
N ASP A 8 -1.13 19.58 7.36
CA ASP A 8 -0.15 18.50 7.61
C ASP A 8 0.74 18.26 6.38
N GLY A 9 0.13 18.26 5.19
CA GLY A 9 0.87 18.21 3.92
C GLY A 9 1.74 19.46 3.71
N THR A 10 1.21 20.64 4.08
CA THR A 10 1.98 21.90 4.03
C THR A 10 3.16 21.85 5.01
N ALA A 11 2.97 21.34 6.22
CA ALA A 11 4.05 21.16 7.19
C ALA A 11 5.13 20.21 6.67
N HIS A 12 4.75 19.12 6.00
CA HIS A 12 5.72 18.19 5.42
C HIS A 12 6.59 18.83 4.32
N LEU A 13 6.02 19.69 3.47
CA LEU A 13 6.78 20.44 2.46
C LEU A 13 7.86 21.36 3.08
N THR A 14 7.72 21.71 4.37
CA THR A 14 8.69 22.53 5.10
C THR A 14 9.77 21.72 5.83
N ALA A 15 9.81 20.38 5.71
CA ALA A 15 10.72 19.52 6.47
C ALA A 15 12.21 19.90 6.34
N MET A 16 12.64 20.36 5.16
CA MET A 16 14.01 20.86 4.96
C MET A 16 14.31 22.08 5.84
N PHE A 17 13.36 23.02 5.95
CA PHE A 17 13.51 24.22 6.78
C PHE A 17 13.52 23.89 8.27
N TRP A 18 12.77 22.86 8.69
CA TRP A 18 12.85 22.33 10.06
C TRP A 18 14.24 21.75 10.37
N GLY A 19 14.88 21.09 9.40
CA GLY A 19 16.27 20.65 9.51
C GLY A 19 17.24 21.81 9.67
N MET A 20 17.14 22.82 8.78
CA MET A 20 17.97 24.03 8.83
C MET A 20 17.75 24.82 10.14
N LEU A 21 16.51 24.88 10.64
CA LEU A 21 16.18 25.50 11.92
C LEU A 21 16.85 24.75 13.09
N ALA A 22 16.83 23.41 13.07
CA ALA A 22 17.51 22.60 14.08
C ALA A 22 19.04 22.74 14.03
N GLU A 23 19.61 22.97 12.85
CA GLU A 23 21.04 23.21 12.63
C GLU A 23 21.46 24.67 12.91
N GLY A 24 20.50 25.56 13.22
CA GLY A 24 20.75 26.98 13.43
C GLY A 24 21.10 27.77 12.17
N THR A 25 20.87 27.19 10.99
CA THR A 25 21.11 27.82 9.68
C THR A 25 19.85 28.48 9.10
N TRP A 26 18.73 28.43 9.83
CA TRP A 26 17.48 29.11 9.52
C TRP A 26 17.02 30.01 10.67
N GLU A 27 16.70 31.27 10.39
CA GLU A 27 16.03 32.19 11.31
C GLU A 27 14.51 32.08 11.13
N ASP A 28 13.76 31.83 12.21
CA ASP A 28 12.29 31.81 12.20
C ASP A 28 11.69 33.23 12.09
N ALA A 29 11.99 33.89 10.99
CA ALA A 29 11.54 35.22 10.63
C ALA A 29 11.51 35.36 9.11
N ARG A 30 10.42 35.93 8.58
CA ARG A 30 10.20 36.09 7.13
C ARG A 30 11.29 36.94 6.48
N GLY A 31 11.84 36.48 5.37
CA GLY A 31 12.73 37.25 4.51
C GLY A 31 14.13 37.41 5.10
N ARG A 32 14.54 36.48 5.96
CA ARG A 32 15.85 36.47 6.63
C ARG A 32 16.76 35.37 6.10
N ASN A 33 16.22 34.45 5.31
CA ASN A 33 16.87 33.21 4.94
C ASN A 33 17.23 33.18 3.46
N LEU A 34 17.97 32.13 3.09
CA LEU A 34 18.44 31.92 1.72
C LEU A 34 17.29 31.67 0.74
N LEU A 35 16.25 30.95 1.17
CA LEU A 35 15.21 30.38 0.28
C LEU A 35 13.80 30.96 0.51
N ASP A 36 13.65 31.98 1.36
CA ASP A 36 12.36 32.62 1.68
C ASP A 36 12.21 34.03 1.05
N GLY A 37 13.11 34.38 0.13
CA GLY A 37 13.20 35.69 -0.48
C GLY A 37 14.08 36.70 0.27
N GLY A 38 14.71 36.31 1.39
CA GLY A 38 15.67 37.14 2.14
C GLY A 38 17.01 37.37 1.44
N CYS A 39 17.48 36.38 0.68
CA CYS A 39 18.69 36.49 -0.13
C CYS A 39 18.47 37.31 -1.42
N PRO A 40 19.29 38.34 -1.73
CA PRO A 40 19.11 39.17 -2.93
C PRO A 40 19.29 38.43 -4.25
N HIS A 41 20.09 37.37 -4.26
CA HIS A 41 20.32 36.52 -5.43
C HIS A 41 19.43 35.27 -5.42
N TYR A 42 18.39 35.26 -4.58
CA TYR A 42 17.27 34.31 -4.58
C TYR A 42 15.96 35.06 -4.29
N ALA A 43 15.49 35.87 -5.25
CA ALA A 43 14.38 36.79 -5.07
C ALA A 43 13.69 37.15 -6.39
N VAL A 44 12.59 37.91 -6.30
CA VAL A 44 11.91 38.50 -7.47
C VAL A 44 12.11 40.00 -7.51
N TYR A 45 12.32 40.55 -8.71
CA TYR A 45 12.54 41.97 -8.96
C TYR A 45 11.61 42.51 -10.02
N GLU A 46 11.00 43.65 -9.74
CA GLU A 46 10.09 44.33 -10.66
C GLU A 46 10.89 45.06 -11.76
N THR A 47 10.41 44.99 -12.99
CA THR A 47 11.00 45.63 -14.16
C THR A 47 10.35 46.99 -14.46
N ALA A 48 10.87 47.72 -15.45
CA ALA A 48 10.40 49.06 -15.81
C ALA A 48 8.91 49.10 -16.22
N ASP A 49 8.42 48.02 -16.81
CA ASP A 49 7.07 47.82 -17.33
C ASP A 49 6.11 47.18 -16.31
N GLY A 50 6.50 47.07 -15.03
CA GLY A 50 5.70 46.43 -13.98
C GLY A 50 5.66 44.90 -14.05
N GLY A 51 6.41 44.30 -14.99
CA GLY A 51 6.70 42.87 -15.01
C GLY A 51 7.70 42.48 -13.91
N TRP A 52 8.04 41.19 -13.83
CA TRP A 52 8.94 40.67 -12.80
C TRP A 52 9.93 39.66 -13.36
N MET A 53 11.16 39.66 -12.83
CA MET A 53 12.20 38.65 -13.07
C MET A 53 12.46 37.88 -11.78
N ALA A 54 12.55 36.56 -11.86
CA ALA A 54 13.00 35.70 -10.78
C ALA A 54 14.50 35.43 -10.92
N VAL A 55 15.23 35.58 -9.81
CA VAL A 55 16.66 35.33 -9.70
C VAL A 55 16.87 34.18 -8.73
N GLY A 56 17.67 33.19 -9.11
CA GLY A 56 18.05 32.04 -8.27
C GLY A 56 19.53 31.68 -8.39
N ALA A 57 20.41 32.68 -8.43
CA ALA A 57 21.84 32.54 -8.68
C ALA A 57 22.64 32.28 -7.38
N LEU A 58 22.34 31.18 -6.68
CA LEU A 58 22.96 30.84 -5.38
C LEU A 58 24.42 30.39 -5.52
N GLU A 59 24.70 29.61 -6.57
CA GLU A 59 26.00 29.03 -6.83
C GLU A 59 26.97 30.09 -7.39
N PRO A 60 28.25 30.08 -6.98
CA PRO A 60 29.23 31.10 -7.38
C PRO A 60 29.31 31.33 -8.90
N ARG A 61 29.27 30.25 -9.69
CA ARG A 61 29.35 30.33 -11.16
C ARG A 61 28.18 31.11 -11.75
N PHE A 62 26.97 30.83 -11.29
CA PHE A 62 25.75 31.48 -11.80
C PHE A 62 25.68 32.94 -11.35
N TYR A 63 26.09 33.21 -10.11
CA TYR A 63 26.17 34.58 -9.58
C TYR A 63 27.09 35.47 -10.41
N THR A 64 28.27 34.97 -10.81
CA THR A 64 29.21 35.72 -11.65
C THR A 64 28.59 36.11 -12.99
N VAL A 65 27.93 35.15 -13.67
CA VAL A 65 27.26 35.41 -14.96
C VAL A 65 26.09 36.37 -14.77
N PHE A 66 25.31 36.19 -13.70
CA PHE A 66 24.21 37.08 -13.35
C PHE A 66 24.66 38.53 -13.17
N VAL A 67 25.69 38.76 -12.35
CA VAL A 67 26.26 40.10 -12.09
C VAL A 67 26.76 40.75 -13.37
N ALA A 68 27.47 39.99 -14.22
CA ALA A 68 27.98 40.51 -15.48
C ALA A 68 26.86 40.92 -16.45
N LEU A 69 25.86 40.05 -16.64
CA LEU A 69 24.74 40.35 -17.52
C LEU A 69 23.80 41.43 -16.98
N LEU A 70 23.79 41.65 -15.66
CA LEU A 70 23.12 42.79 -15.04
C LEU A 70 23.90 44.12 -15.21
N GLY A 71 25.11 44.07 -15.76
CA GLY A 71 25.97 45.22 -16.04
C GLY A 71 26.73 45.72 -14.82
N LEU A 72 27.11 44.81 -13.92
CA LEU A 72 27.81 45.11 -12.66
C LEU A 72 29.24 44.51 -12.61
N ASP A 73 29.76 43.94 -13.70
CA ASP A 73 31.06 43.25 -13.79
C ASP A 73 32.32 44.13 -13.62
N GLY A 74 32.14 45.45 -13.47
CA GLY A 74 33.22 46.39 -13.12
C GLY A 74 33.03 47.09 -11.78
N GLU A 75 31.98 46.77 -11.03
CA GLU A 75 31.67 47.41 -9.74
C GLU A 75 32.24 46.60 -8.58
N THR A 76 32.73 47.30 -7.54
CA THR A 76 33.09 46.63 -6.29
C THR A 76 31.80 46.33 -5.52
N LEU A 77 31.33 45.10 -5.63
CA LEU A 77 30.13 44.66 -4.94
C LEU A 77 30.43 44.23 -3.50
N PRO A 78 29.50 44.49 -2.55
CA PRO A 78 29.56 43.91 -1.21
C PRO A 78 29.64 42.37 -1.23
N ASP A 79 30.29 41.79 -0.22
CA ASP A 79 30.35 40.33 -0.06
C ASP A 79 28.94 39.75 0.11
N ARG A 80 28.51 38.97 -0.88
CA ARG A 80 27.17 38.34 -0.91
C ARG A 80 26.98 37.27 0.16
N THR A 81 28.05 36.71 0.70
CA THR A 81 27.99 35.63 1.70
C THR A 81 27.68 36.14 3.11
N ASP A 82 27.81 37.45 3.32
CA ASP A 82 27.45 38.13 4.55
C ASP A 82 26.04 38.73 4.45
N PRO A 83 25.05 38.22 5.23
CA PRO A 83 23.68 38.73 5.21
C PRO A 83 23.54 40.21 5.56
N ARG A 84 24.53 40.81 6.24
CA ARG A 84 24.53 42.26 6.55
C ARG A 84 24.61 43.13 5.30
N ASN A 85 25.16 42.59 4.21
CA ASN A 85 25.29 43.28 2.92
C ASN A 85 24.07 43.10 2.01
N TRP A 86 23.14 42.22 2.37
CA TRP A 86 21.99 41.89 1.52
C TRP A 86 21.05 43.07 1.22
N PRO A 87 20.75 43.99 2.16
CA PRO A 87 19.91 45.15 1.86
C PRO A 87 20.48 46.03 0.74
N GLU A 88 21.80 46.25 0.74
CA GLU A 88 22.50 47.04 -0.29
C GLU A 88 22.47 46.33 -1.65
N LEU A 89 22.85 45.05 -1.68
CA LEU A 89 22.81 44.23 -2.90
C LEU A 89 21.39 44.17 -3.49
N ARG A 90 20.36 44.03 -2.65
CA ARG A 90 18.96 44.02 -3.10
C ARG A 90 18.55 45.34 -3.73
N ALA A 91 18.92 46.47 -3.12
CA ALA A 91 18.60 47.78 -3.67
C ALA A 91 19.28 47.99 -5.03
N LEU A 92 20.54 47.56 -5.16
CA LEU A 92 21.29 47.61 -6.41
C LEU A 92 20.63 46.76 -7.51
N PHE A 93 20.33 45.49 -7.22
CA PHE A 93 19.69 44.59 -8.18
C PHE A 93 18.30 45.09 -8.59
N ALA A 94 17.50 45.55 -7.63
CA ALA A 94 16.19 46.14 -7.92
C ALA A 94 16.30 47.37 -8.83
N SER A 95 17.25 48.27 -8.56
CA SER A 95 17.50 49.44 -9.39
C SER A 95 17.93 49.04 -10.82
N ARG A 96 18.75 48.00 -10.96
CA ARG A 96 19.16 47.50 -12.28
C ARG A 96 17.97 46.91 -13.03
N PHE A 97 17.19 46.02 -12.43
CA PHE A 97 16.00 45.44 -13.09
C PHE A 97 14.96 46.51 -13.48
N LYS A 98 14.81 47.58 -12.69
CA LYS A 98 13.95 48.73 -13.04
C LYS A 98 14.40 49.55 -14.25
N SER A 99 15.61 49.36 -14.77
CA SER A 99 16.12 50.14 -15.91
C SER A 99 15.63 49.66 -17.28
N ALA A 100 15.05 48.45 -17.37
CA ALA A 100 14.54 47.90 -18.62
C ALA A 100 13.27 47.07 -18.41
N THR A 101 12.53 46.85 -19.49
CA THR A 101 11.33 46.00 -19.54
C THR A 101 11.64 44.53 -19.27
N ARG A 102 10.67 43.74 -18.81
CA ARG A 102 10.79 42.28 -18.64
C ARG A 102 11.30 41.60 -19.91
N ALA A 103 10.74 41.95 -21.08
CA ALA A 103 11.13 41.34 -22.35
C ALA A 103 12.62 41.55 -22.69
N ARG A 104 13.14 42.76 -22.46
CA ARG A 104 14.58 43.05 -22.64
C ARG A 104 15.45 42.24 -21.68
N TRP A 105 15.07 42.13 -20.41
CA TRP A 105 15.82 41.30 -19.46
C TRP A 105 15.75 39.82 -19.78
N THR A 106 14.59 39.31 -20.21
CA THR A 106 14.46 37.94 -20.72
C THR A 106 15.47 37.68 -21.83
N ALA A 107 15.54 38.56 -22.85
CA ALA A 107 16.48 38.39 -23.95
C ALA A 107 17.97 38.45 -23.52
N VAL A 108 18.29 39.20 -22.47
CA VAL A 108 19.65 39.25 -21.92
C VAL A 108 20.05 37.95 -21.21
N PHE A 109 19.12 37.34 -20.48
CA PHE A 109 19.40 36.16 -19.65
C PHE A 109 19.05 34.82 -20.32
N GLU A 110 18.25 34.82 -21.38
CA GLU A 110 17.83 33.61 -22.08
C GLU A 110 19.03 32.82 -22.64
N GLY A 111 19.05 31.51 -22.40
CA GLY A 111 20.13 30.62 -22.82
C GLY A 111 21.44 30.79 -22.05
N THR A 112 21.47 31.56 -20.97
CA THR A 112 22.67 31.78 -20.15
C THR A 112 22.65 30.98 -18.85
N ASP A 113 23.82 30.77 -18.27
CA ASP A 113 24.01 30.16 -16.95
C ASP A 113 23.78 31.18 -15.80
N ALA A 114 22.88 32.17 -15.94
CA ALA A 114 22.65 33.17 -14.89
C ALA A 114 21.61 32.76 -13.83
N CYS A 115 20.85 31.68 -14.06
CA CYS A 115 19.70 31.30 -13.24
C CYS A 115 18.69 32.46 -13.02
N VAL A 116 18.40 33.20 -14.08
CA VAL A 116 17.40 34.28 -14.10
C VAL A 116 16.34 33.95 -15.15
N ALA A 117 15.06 34.10 -14.79
CA ALA A 117 13.93 33.82 -15.69
C ALA A 117 12.80 34.84 -15.48
N PRO A 118 11.99 35.13 -16.52
CA PRO A 118 10.80 35.96 -16.34
C PRO A 118 9.78 35.27 -15.45
N VAL A 119 9.11 36.04 -14.59
CA VAL A 119 7.90 35.57 -13.91
C VAL A 119 6.75 35.65 -14.92
N LEU A 120 6.19 34.49 -15.25
CA LEU A 120 5.09 34.34 -16.19
C LEU A 120 3.75 34.36 -15.45
N SER A 121 2.74 34.97 -16.06
CA SER A 121 1.34 34.75 -15.67
C SER A 121 0.92 33.30 -15.99
N LEU A 122 -0.18 32.83 -15.41
CA LEU A 122 -0.70 31.49 -15.71
C LEU A 122 -1.00 31.28 -17.21
N ARG A 123 -1.41 32.34 -17.93
CA ARG A 123 -1.66 32.30 -19.38
C ARG A 123 -0.35 32.17 -20.16
N GLU A 124 0.62 33.03 -19.86
CA GLU A 124 1.95 32.97 -20.48
C GLU A 124 2.68 31.65 -20.19
N ALA A 125 2.49 31.08 -19.00
CA ALA A 125 3.06 29.78 -18.62
C ALA A 125 2.41 28.63 -19.42
N ALA A 126 1.10 28.68 -19.65
CA ALA A 126 0.40 27.68 -20.46
C ALA A 126 0.89 27.66 -21.91
N ASP A 127 1.23 28.84 -22.46
CA ASP A 127 1.71 29.00 -23.83
C ASP A 127 3.24 28.85 -23.97
N HIS A 128 3.99 28.74 -22.87
CA HIS A 128 5.45 28.72 -22.90
C HIS A 128 5.98 27.46 -23.63
N PRO A 129 6.89 27.59 -24.61
CA PRO A 129 7.31 26.47 -25.48
C PRO A 129 7.74 25.20 -24.73
N HIS A 130 8.44 25.36 -23.59
CA HIS A 130 8.84 24.22 -22.76
C HIS A 130 7.64 23.45 -22.16
N LEU A 131 6.61 24.18 -21.70
CA LEU A 131 5.46 23.60 -21.03
C LEU A 131 4.47 23.02 -22.05
N THR A 132 4.33 23.69 -23.20
CA THR A 132 3.61 23.20 -24.39
C THR A 132 4.24 21.92 -24.92
N GLY A 133 5.56 21.89 -25.13
CA GLY A 133 6.28 20.71 -25.63
C GLY A 133 6.21 19.49 -24.70
N ARG A 134 5.91 19.71 -23.42
CA ARG A 134 5.70 18.65 -22.42
C ARG A 134 4.24 18.27 -22.21
N GLY A 135 3.29 18.96 -22.84
CA GLY A 135 1.86 18.78 -22.56
C GLY A 135 1.51 19.04 -21.10
N THR A 136 2.21 19.98 -20.44
CA THR A 136 2.07 20.23 -18.99
C THR A 136 0.71 20.84 -18.65
N TYR A 137 0.15 21.60 -19.60
CA TYR A 137 -1.23 22.08 -19.55
C TYR A 137 -2.03 21.44 -20.67
N THR A 138 -3.31 21.22 -20.42
CA THR A 138 -4.24 20.61 -21.36
C THR A 138 -5.57 21.36 -21.34
N GLU A 139 -6.24 21.39 -22.49
CA GLU A 139 -7.60 21.89 -22.62
C GLU A 139 -8.57 20.75 -22.34
N ALA A 140 -9.32 20.86 -21.24
CA ALA A 140 -10.40 19.92 -20.93
C ALA A 140 -11.56 20.66 -20.29
N TYR A 141 -12.78 20.29 -20.67
CA TYR A 141 -14.02 20.96 -20.23
C TYR A 141 -14.08 22.47 -20.54
N GLY A 142 -13.44 22.89 -21.63
CA GLY A 142 -13.43 24.28 -22.09
C GLY A 142 -12.56 25.24 -21.26
N VAL A 143 -11.60 24.71 -20.48
CA VAL A 143 -10.65 25.49 -19.70
C VAL A 143 -9.25 24.88 -19.76
N THR A 144 -8.24 25.75 -19.79
CA THR A 144 -6.84 25.37 -19.63
C THR A 144 -6.58 24.94 -18.18
N GLN A 145 -6.05 23.73 -17.98
CA GLN A 145 -5.68 23.23 -16.65
C GLN A 145 -4.42 22.35 -16.71
N PRO A 146 -3.69 22.19 -15.59
CA PRO A 146 -2.54 21.28 -15.56
C PRO A 146 -2.95 19.86 -15.96
N ALA A 147 -2.15 19.22 -16.80
CA ALA A 147 -2.31 17.81 -17.12
C ALA A 147 -1.99 16.94 -15.88
N PRO A 148 -2.60 15.76 -15.74
CA PRO A 148 -2.27 14.82 -14.66
C PRO A 148 -0.76 14.53 -14.62
N ALA A 149 -0.16 14.61 -13.43
CA ALA A 149 1.24 14.29 -13.19
C ALA A 149 1.36 13.07 -12.26
N PRO A 150 2.37 12.19 -12.46
CA PRO A 150 3.41 12.24 -13.49
C PRO A 150 2.90 11.88 -14.90
N GLY A 151 3.54 12.41 -15.94
CA GLY A 151 3.12 12.18 -17.33
C GLY A 151 3.20 10.71 -17.76
N SER A 152 2.21 10.26 -18.54
CA SER A 152 2.07 8.90 -19.08
C SER A 152 2.01 8.94 -20.62
N PRO A 153 2.51 7.92 -21.35
CA PRO A 153 2.32 7.79 -22.81
C PRO A 153 0.84 7.69 -23.23
N THR A 154 -0.03 7.28 -22.31
CA THR A 154 -1.49 7.24 -22.43
C THR A 154 -2.09 7.94 -21.21
N PRO A 155 -2.14 9.29 -21.19
CA PRO A 155 -2.71 10.02 -20.08
C PRO A 155 -4.23 9.85 -20.05
N PRO A 156 -4.84 9.59 -18.88
CA PRO A 156 -6.29 9.66 -18.74
C PRO A 156 -6.77 11.09 -19.00
N ALA A 157 -7.99 11.25 -19.51
CA ALA A 157 -8.61 12.56 -19.65
C ALA A 157 -8.65 13.25 -18.26
N PRO A 158 -8.40 14.56 -18.16
CA PRO A 158 -8.51 15.31 -16.91
C PRO A 158 -9.86 15.03 -16.24
N SER A 159 -9.87 14.84 -14.93
CA SER A 159 -11.08 14.48 -14.18
C SER A 159 -11.89 15.73 -13.79
N GLY A 160 -12.84 16.10 -14.65
CA GLY A 160 -13.86 17.11 -14.36
C GLY A 160 -13.45 18.58 -14.56
N SER A 161 -14.47 19.45 -14.64
CA SER A 161 -14.30 20.91 -14.67
C SER A 161 -13.78 21.42 -13.32
N PRO A 162 -12.88 22.43 -13.27
CA PRO A 162 -12.39 23.00 -12.02
C PRO A 162 -13.55 23.36 -11.09
N GLY A 163 -13.54 22.77 -9.89
CA GLY A 163 -14.62 22.92 -8.93
C GLY A 163 -14.89 24.39 -8.62
N ARG A 164 -16.13 24.86 -8.83
CA ARG A 164 -16.54 26.20 -8.40
C ARG A 164 -16.31 26.34 -6.89
N PRO A 165 -15.71 27.45 -6.40
CA PRO A 165 -15.52 27.65 -4.98
C PRO A 165 -16.87 27.64 -4.25
N ARG A 166 -17.16 26.60 -3.48
CA ARG A 166 -18.37 26.50 -2.65
C ARG A 166 -18.22 27.41 -1.42
N ARG A 167 -19.23 28.24 -1.16
CA ARG A 167 -19.33 29.07 0.05
C ARG A 167 -19.24 28.19 1.31
N ALA A 168 -18.35 28.58 2.23
CA ALA A 168 -18.11 27.88 3.48
C ALA A 168 -19.38 27.78 4.33
N HIS A 169 -19.74 26.57 4.75
CA HIS A 169 -20.70 26.33 5.83
C HIS A 169 -19.98 26.16 7.17
N PRO A 170 -20.57 26.59 8.30
CA PRO A 170 -19.92 26.50 9.60
C PRO A 170 -19.72 25.03 10.00
N ARG A 171 -18.47 24.62 10.23
CA ARG A 171 -18.10 23.26 10.66
C ARG A 171 -18.65 22.98 12.07
N ARG A 172 -19.52 21.97 12.20
CA ARG A 172 -19.80 21.33 13.50
C ARG A 172 -18.58 20.48 13.90
N ARG A 173 -18.15 20.61 15.17
CA ARG A 173 -17.05 19.82 15.76
C ARG A 173 -17.35 18.31 15.68
N PRO A 174 -16.35 17.45 15.41
CA PRO A 174 -16.53 16.01 15.51
C PRO A 174 -16.70 15.62 16.99
N ARG A 175 -17.74 14.84 17.30
CA ARG A 175 -17.81 14.12 18.57
C ARG A 175 -16.77 13.00 18.50
N LEU A 176 -15.90 12.92 19.51
CA LEU A 176 -15.06 11.74 19.73
C LEU A 176 -15.95 10.49 19.69
N GLY A 177 -15.63 9.56 18.80
CA GLY A 177 -16.31 8.29 18.70
C GLY A 177 -16.19 7.54 20.02
N ARG A 178 -17.32 7.23 20.63
CA ARG A 178 -17.42 6.19 21.67
C ARG A 178 -16.84 4.90 21.10
N ALA A 179 -16.08 4.18 21.92
CA ALA A 179 -15.81 2.77 21.73
C ALA A 179 -17.12 2.05 21.39
N ARG A 180 -17.15 1.32 20.26
CA ARG A 180 -18.31 0.50 19.89
C ARG A 180 -18.48 -0.57 20.96
N THR A 181 -19.51 -0.41 21.78
CA THR A 181 -20.05 -1.48 22.62
C THR A 181 -20.64 -2.55 21.70
N ALA A 182 -20.28 -3.80 21.95
CA ALA A 182 -20.78 -4.98 21.27
C ALA A 182 -22.27 -5.17 21.59
N GLU A 183 -23.17 -4.60 20.80
CA GLU A 183 -24.60 -4.94 20.79
C GLU A 183 -25.24 -4.36 19.51
N GLY A 184 -25.13 -5.13 18.44
CA GLY A 184 -25.70 -4.89 17.11
C GLY A 184 -25.22 -6.01 16.17
N PRO A 185 -25.98 -6.42 15.14
CA PRO A 185 -25.54 -7.48 14.24
C PRO A 185 -24.18 -7.09 13.66
N LEU A 186 -23.18 -7.96 13.81
CA LEU A 186 -21.84 -7.76 13.28
C LEU A 186 -21.97 -7.54 11.77
N LEU A 187 -21.75 -6.31 11.32
CA LEU A 187 -21.71 -6.01 9.89
C LEU A 187 -20.52 -6.77 9.31
N MET A 188 -20.76 -7.61 8.29
CA MET A 188 -19.70 -8.34 7.61
C MET A 188 -18.78 -7.36 6.89
N GLU A 189 -17.48 -7.43 7.18
CA GLU A 189 -16.48 -6.56 6.57
C GLU A 189 -16.21 -7.00 5.13
N LEU A 190 -15.81 -6.09 4.25
CA LEU A 190 -15.47 -6.40 2.86
C LEU A 190 -13.96 -6.34 2.67
N SER A 191 -13.39 -7.35 2.02
CA SER A 191 -11.97 -7.36 1.66
C SER A 191 -11.73 -7.82 0.24
N THR A 192 -10.52 -7.63 -0.27
CA THR A 192 -10.12 -8.16 -1.58
C THR A 192 -8.71 -8.72 -1.51
N PRO A 193 -8.42 -9.85 -2.17
CA PRO A 193 -7.05 -10.27 -2.40
C PRO A 193 -6.41 -9.41 -3.49
N LEU A 194 -5.17 -8.99 -3.26
CA LEU A 194 -4.28 -8.45 -4.27
C LEU A 194 -3.31 -9.57 -4.70
N THR A 195 -3.71 -10.33 -5.72
CA THR A 195 -2.97 -11.48 -6.21
C THR A 195 -1.84 -11.06 -7.15
N TYR A 196 -0.59 -11.25 -6.73
CA TYR A 196 0.61 -11.20 -7.57
C TYR A 196 0.68 -9.96 -8.49
N ALA A 197 0.56 -8.77 -7.88
CA ALA A 197 0.59 -7.49 -8.57
C ALA A 197 1.88 -7.31 -9.38
N ALA A 198 1.80 -7.58 -10.69
CA ALA A 198 2.93 -7.42 -11.62
C ALA A 198 3.41 -5.96 -11.68
N ASP A 199 2.49 -5.00 -11.48
CA ASP A 199 2.81 -3.60 -11.24
C ASP A 199 2.26 -3.14 -9.88
N PRO A 200 3.13 -2.97 -8.86
CA PRO A 200 2.73 -2.46 -7.55
C PRO A 200 2.07 -1.08 -7.58
N ARG A 201 2.33 -0.26 -8.61
CA ARG A 201 1.73 1.08 -8.73
C ARG A 201 0.25 1.01 -9.09
N THR A 202 -0.07 0.31 -10.17
CA THR A 202 -1.47 0.04 -10.57
C THR A 202 -2.25 -0.65 -9.45
N ALA A 203 -1.62 -1.58 -8.73
CA ALA A 203 -2.23 -2.24 -7.59
C ALA A 203 -2.61 -1.27 -6.46
N ALA A 204 -1.77 -0.27 -6.17
CA ALA A 204 -2.07 0.74 -5.17
C ALA A 204 -3.18 1.69 -5.59
N ASP A 205 -3.23 2.07 -6.88
CA ASP A 205 -4.31 2.89 -7.41
C ASP A 205 -5.65 2.16 -7.29
N ARG A 206 -5.67 0.85 -7.62
CA ARG A 206 -6.86 0.00 -7.46
C ARG A 206 -7.26 -0.12 -5.98
N ALA A 207 -6.30 -0.32 -5.09
CA ALA A 207 -6.53 -0.40 -3.65
C ALA A 207 -7.17 0.90 -3.09
N ALA A 208 -6.67 2.07 -3.48
CA ALA A 208 -7.23 3.36 -3.08
C ALA A 208 -8.64 3.59 -3.64
N ALA A 209 -8.90 3.16 -4.89
CA ALA A 209 -10.23 3.22 -5.49
C ALA A 209 -11.23 2.32 -4.74
N LEU A 210 -10.81 1.10 -4.38
CA LEU A 210 -11.64 0.16 -3.61
C LEU A 210 -11.90 0.65 -2.18
N GLU A 211 -10.90 1.23 -1.52
CA GLU A 211 -11.09 1.89 -0.22
C GLU A 211 -12.12 3.03 -0.30
N SER A 212 -12.11 3.80 -1.40
CA SER A 212 -13.09 4.86 -1.64
C SER A 212 -14.49 4.31 -1.90
N ALA A 213 -14.59 3.12 -2.50
CA ALA A 213 -15.84 2.40 -2.72
C ALA A 213 -16.38 1.69 -1.45
N GLY A 214 -15.62 1.72 -0.34
CA GLY A 214 -16.05 1.16 0.94
C GLY A 214 -15.45 -0.19 1.31
N LEU A 215 -14.36 -0.61 0.65
CA LEU A 215 -13.63 -1.82 1.04
C LEU A 215 -12.88 -1.62 2.37
N ASP A 216 -13.01 -2.57 3.29
CA ASP A 216 -12.44 -2.48 4.65
C ASP A 216 -11.01 -3.01 4.74
N ALA A 217 -10.61 -3.96 3.88
CA ALA A 217 -9.26 -4.54 3.91
C ALA A 217 -8.76 -5.04 2.55
N VAL A 218 -7.43 -5.05 2.38
CA VAL A 218 -6.74 -5.71 1.27
C VAL A 218 -5.77 -6.77 1.78
N TRP A 219 -5.73 -7.90 1.08
CA TRP A 219 -4.88 -9.05 1.40
C TRP A 219 -3.81 -9.23 0.33
N VAL A 220 -2.56 -8.90 0.63
CA VAL A 220 -1.44 -8.94 -0.31
C VAL A 220 -0.81 -10.33 -0.35
N ALA A 221 -0.97 -11.02 -1.48
CA ALA A 221 -0.44 -12.37 -1.65
C ALA A 221 1.07 -12.39 -1.82
N GLU A 222 1.72 -13.43 -1.31
CA GLU A 222 3.15 -13.71 -1.54
C GLU A 222 3.34 -15.18 -1.90
N ALA A 223 4.11 -15.41 -2.96
CA ALA A 223 4.60 -16.73 -3.36
C ALA A 223 6.08 -16.59 -3.76
N TYR A 224 6.44 -17.04 -4.95
CA TYR A 224 7.78 -16.92 -5.55
C TYR A 224 7.86 -15.73 -6.54
N GLY A 225 7.12 -14.65 -6.25
CA GLY A 225 7.14 -13.39 -7.00
C GLY A 225 7.73 -12.24 -6.17
N PHE A 226 7.24 -11.02 -6.38
CA PHE A 226 7.60 -9.88 -5.52
C PHE A 226 7.17 -10.11 -4.06
N ASP A 227 7.97 -9.60 -3.13
CA ASP A 227 7.68 -9.74 -1.71
C ASP A 227 6.51 -8.85 -1.29
N SER A 228 5.63 -9.39 -0.44
CA SER A 228 4.46 -8.68 0.05
C SER A 228 4.79 -7.48 0.95
N PRO A 229 5.84 -7.48 1.81
CA PRO A 229 6.18 -6.32 2.63
C PRO A 229 6.42 -5.04 1.84
N THR A 230 7.16 -5.12 0.73
CA THR A 230 7.41 -3.95 -0.16
C THR A 230 6.10 -3.38 -0.70
N ILE A 231 5.20 -4.25 -1.18
CA ILE A 231 3.91 -3.84 -1.71
C ILE A 231 3.03 -3.25 -0.60
N MET A 232 2.94 -3.91 0.57
CA MET A 232 2.14 -3.43 1.70
C MET A 232 2.61 -2.06 2.21
N GLY A 233 3.92 -1.81 2.24
CA GLY A 233 4.46 -0.49 2.58
C GLY A 233 4.05 0.59 1.58
N TYR A 234 4.04 0.26 0.29
CA TYR A 234 3.56 1.18 -0.75
C TYR A 234 2.05 1.43 -0.64
N LEU A 235 1.24 0.38 -0.40
CA LEU A 235 -0.20 0.51 -0.14
C LEU A 235 -0.49 1.34 1.10
N ALA A 236 0.32 1.22 2.16
CA ALA A 236 0.18 2.00 3.38
C ALA A 236 0.28 3.51 3.12
N ALA A 237 1.19 3.91 2.22
CA ALA A 237 1.35 5.30 1.80
C ALA A 237 0.23 5.81 0.87
N ARG A 238 -0.57 4.93 0.28
CA ARG A 238 -1.61 5.26 -0.73
C ARG A 238 -3.03 5.10 -0.21
N THR A 239 -3.21 4.66 1.04
CA THR A 239 -4.52 4.34 1.65
C THR A 239 -4.58 4.89 3.07
N GLU A 240 -5.78 5.24 3.55
CA GLU A 240 -5.94 5.98 4.81
C GLU A 240 -6.71 5.20 5.89
N ARG A 241 -7.61 4.30 5.50
CA ARG A 241 -8.57 3.60 6.38
C ARG A 241 -8.54 2.09 6.22
N MET A 242 -8.28 1.61 5.01
CA MET A 242 -8.27 0.21 4.64
C MET A 242 -7.21 -0.53 5.46
N ARG A 243 -7.58 -1.67 6.03
CA ARG A 243 -6.62 -2.55 6.69
C ARG A 243 -5.77 -3.25 5.65
N ILE A 244 -4.49 -3.42 5.94
CA ILE A 244 -3.54 -4.02 5.00
C ILE A 244 -2.99 -5.28 5.65
N GLY A 245 -3.30 -6.41 5.04
CA GLY A 245 -2.90 -7.73 5.52
C GLY A 245 -2.00 -8.45 4.54
N SER A 246 -1.02 -9.20 5.03
CA SER A 246 -0.36 -10.22 4.20
C SER A 246 -1.26 -11.45 4.03
N ALA A 247 -1.22 -12.12 2.88
CA ALA A 247 -1.96 -13.36 2.64
C ALA A 247 -1.16 -14.33 1.73
N ILE A 248 -0.01 -14.84 2.17
CA ILE A 248 0.53 -14.81 3.54
C ILE A 248 2.05 -14.60 3.54
N LEU A 249 2.61 -14.16 4.67
CA LEU A 249 4.05 -14.29 4.93
C LEU A 249 4.38 -15.73 5.32
N ASN A 250 5.32 -16.32 4.60
CA ASN A 250 5.72 -17.70 4.81
C ASN A 250 6.61 -17.87 6.06
N VAL A 251 6.18 -18.74 6.99
CA VAL A 251 6.90 -19.02 8.26
C VAL A 251 8.23 -19.77 8.08
N TYR A 252 8.57 -20.17 6.85
CA TYR A 252 9.86 -20.77 6.50
C TYR A 252 10.83 -19.79 5.84
N SER A 253 10.33 -18.77 5.13
CA SER A 253 11.18 -17.84 4.37
C SER A 253 11.74 -16.72 5.25
N ARG A 254 11.11 -16.46 6.40
CA ARG A 254 11.51 -15.41 7.35
C ARG A 254 11.54 -15.98 8.77
N THR A 255 12.44 -15.46 9.60
CA THR A 255 12.45 -15.79 11.04
C THR A 255 11.22 -15.19 11.74
N PRO A 256 10.77 -15.76 12.88
CA PRO A 256 9.68 -15.18 13.65
C PRO A 256 9.93 -13.71 14.03
N ALA A 257 11.17 -13.36 14.36
CA ALA A 257 11.56 -11.99 14.68
C ALA A 257 11.40 -11.03 13.49
N LEU A 258 11.80 -11.44 12.28
CA LEU A 258 11.65 -10.63 11.08
C LEU A 258 10.16 -10.46 10.70
N ILE A 259 9.35 -11.51 10.84
CA ILE A 259 7.89 -11.44 10.63
C ILE A 259 7.27 -10.43 11.60
N ALA A 260 7.61 -10.51 12.89
CA ALA A 260 7.11 -9.58 13.91
C ALA A 260 7.55 -8.13 13.63
N GLN A 261 8.81 -7.91 13.24
CA GLN A 261 9.33 -6.60 12.83
C GLN A 261 8.59 -6.04 11.61
N THR A 262 8.30 -6.90 10.63
CA THR A 262 7.60 -6.52 9.39
C THR A 262 6.19 -6.04 9.71
N ALA A 263 5.46 -6.79 10.54
CA ALA A 263 4.12 -6.40 10.99
C ALA A 263 4.15 -5.11 11.80
N ALA A 264 5.09 -4.94 12.74
CA ALA A 264 5.22 -3.71 13.53
C ALA A 264 5.58 -2.48 12.68
N GLY A 265 6.45 -2.65 11.68
CA GLY A 265 6.80 -1.61 10.73
C GLY A 265 5.61 -1.20 9.87
N LEU A 266 4.87 -2.17 9.31
CA LEU A 266 3.64 -1.90 8.57
C LEU A 266 2.58 -1.23 9.47
N ASP A 267 2.49 -1.64 10.72
CA ASP A 267 1.54 -1.06 11.67
C ASP A 267 1.86 0.40 11.98
N ALA A 268 3.15 0.71 12.11
CA ALA A 268 3.62 2.09 12.25
C ALA A 268 3.31 2.93 11.00
N LEU A 269 3.57 2.40 9.80
CA LEU A 269 3.27 3.08 8.53
C LEU A 269 1.78 3.35 8.34
N THR A 270 0.94 2.41 8.77
CA THR A 270 -0.51 2.51 8.58
C THR A 270 -1.23 3.22 9.72
N GLY A 271 -0.55 3.52 10.84
CA GLY A 271 -1.17 4.09 12.03
C GLY A 271 -2.13 3.12 12.73
N GLY A 272 -1.81 1.82 12.78
CA GLY A 272 -2.62 0.83 13.49
C GLY A 272 -3.54 -0.02 12.61
N ARG A 273 -3.36 -0.05 11.28
CA ARG A 273 -4.26 -0.77 10.35
C ARG A 273 -3.66 -2.08 9.80
N ALA A 274 -2.48 -2.49 10.28
CA ALA A 274 -1.86 -3.72 9.80
C ALA A 274 -2.63 -4.97 10.24
N ILE A 275 -2.60 -6.01 9.41
CA ILE A 275 -2.99 -7.38 9.78
C ILE A 275 -1.83 -8.29 9.38
N LEU A 276 -1.43 -9.21 10.25
CA LEU A 276 -0.38 -10.17 9.93
C LEU A 276 -1.02 -11.47 9.47
N GLY A 277 -1.05 -11.76 8.17
CA GLY A 277 -1.39 -13.11 7.70
C GLY A 277 -0.15 -13.97 7.48
N VAL A 278 -0.14 -15.16 8.08
CA VAL A 278 0.97 -16.12 8.03
C VAL A 278 0.51 -17.50 7.54
N GLY A 279 1.43 -18.28 7.01
CA GLY A 279 1.15 -19.65 6.59
C GLY A 279 2.40 -20.45 6.30
N ALA A 280 2.22 -21.77 6.24
CA ALA A 280 3.30 -22.73 6.03
C ALA A 280 3.71 -22.89 4.56
N SER A 281 2.83 -22.52 3.61
CA SER A 281 2.96 -22.90 2.20
C SER A 281 3.02 -24.43 2.02
N GLY A 282 3.59 -24.91 0.91
CA GLY A 282 3.80 -26.33 0.61
C GLY A 282 5.27 -26.65 0.33
N PRO A 283 5.66 -27.95 0.36
CA PRO A 283 7.04 -28.37 0.22
C PRO A 283 7.67 -27.94 -1.12
N GLN A 284 6.90 -27.91 -2.22
CA GLN A 284 7.42 -27.46 -3.53
C GLN A 284 7.99 -26.04 -3.48
N VAL A 285 7.29 -25.11 -2.82
CA VAL A 285 7.75 -23.72 -2.69
C VAL A 285 8.84 -23.62 -1.62
N VAL A 286 8.64 -24.25 -0.46
CA VAL A 286 9.58 -24.11 0.67
C VAL A 286 10.95 -24.72 0.35
N GLU A 287 10.97 -25.92 -0.21
CA GLU A 287 12.21 -26.64 -0.55
C GLU A 287 12.78 -26.14 -1.88
N GLY A 288 11.92 -25.96 -2.89
CA GLY A 288 12.36 -25.59 -4.24
C GLY A 288 12.77 -24.12 -4.39
N TRP A 289 12.05 -23.19 -3.77
CA TRP A 289 12.31 -21.75 -3.92
C TRP A 289 13.11 -21.16 -2.77
N HIS A 290 12.78 -21.51 -1.52
CA HIS A 290 13.46 -20.95 -0.34
C HIS A 290 14.65 -21.79 0.14
N GLY A 291 14.85 -23.00 -0.40
CA GLY A 291 15.95 -23.88 -0.01
C GLY A 291 15.88 -24.32 1.46
N ARG A 292 14.68 -24.35 2.05
CA ARG A 292 14.46 -24.74 3.45
C ARG A 292 13.80 -26.10 3.50
N ARG A 293 14.15 -26.91 4.50
CA ARG A 293 13.44 -28.15 4.78
C ARG A 293 11.99 -27.84 5.19
N TYR A 294 11.03 -28.57 4.63
CA TYR A 294 9.63 -28.46 5.05
C TYR A 294 9.36 -29.32 6.30
N ASP A 295 9.71 -28.80 7.47
CA ASP A 295 9.54 -29.47 8.77
C ASP A 295 8.71 -28.68 9.78
N LYS A 296 7.86 -29.41 10.53
CA LYS A 296 7.07 -28.88 11.65
C LYS A 296 6.22 -27.64 11.32
N PRO A 297 5.42 -27.63 10.24
CA PRO A 297 4.67 -26.43 9.80
C PRO A 297 3.72 -25.87 10.87
N LEU A 298 3.05 -26.74 11.63
CA LEU A 298 2.18 -26.36 12.75
C LEU A 298 2.97 -25.68 13.88
N GLY A 299 4.07 -26.31 14.30
CA GLY A 299 4.91 -25.78 15.38
C GLY A 299 5.50 -24.42 15.02
N ARG A 300 5.99 -24.26 13.79
CA ARG A 300 6.52 -22.97 13.30
C ARG A 300 5.46 -21.88 13.31
N THR A 301 4.23 -22.20 12.88
CA THR A 301 3.13 -21.23 12.87
C THR A 301 2.73 -20.82 14.28
N ARG A 302 2.60 -21.78 15.21
CA ARG A 302 2.36 -21.50 16.64
C ARG A 302 3.44 -20.61 17.23
N GLU A 303 4.70 -20.92 16.96
CA GLU A 303 5.85 -20.17 17.45
C GLU A 303 5.89 -18.74 16.89
N VAL A 304 5.56 -18.55 15.60
CA VAL A 304 5.44 -17.22 15.00
C VAL A 304 4.35 -16.39 15.68
N ILE A 305 3.18 -16.97 15.97
CA ILE A 305 2.09 -16.26 16.68
C ILE A 305 2.56 -15.84 18.08
N GLU A 306 3.12 -16.77 18.86
CA GLU A 306 3.58 -16.53 20.23
C GLU A 306 4.68 -15.45 20.26
N LEU A 307 5.74 -15.65 19.49
CA LEU A 307 6.89 -14.75 19.48
C LEU A 307 6.52 -13.37 18.95
N SER A 308 5.64 -13.27 17.95
CA SER A 308 5.21 -11.96 17.44
C SER A 308 4.54 -11.13 18.53
N ARG A 309 3.60 -11.73 19.27
CA ARG A 309 2.89 -11.07 20.38
C ARG A 309 3.85 -10.64 21.49
N ARG A 310 4.81 -11.49 21.87
CA ARG A 310 5.84 -11.16 22.88
C ARG A 310 6.77 -10.03 22.42
N ILE A 311 7.16 -10.05 21.15
CA ILE A 311 8.02 -9.04 20.53
C ILE A 311 7.31 -7.68 20.48
N TRP A 312 6.03 -7.63 20.14
CA TRP A 312 5.26 -6.36 20.09
C TRP A 312 5.03 -5.76 21.48
N ARG A 313 4.88 -6.60 22.51
CA ARG A 313 4.94 -6.16 23.92
C ARG A 313 6.34 -5.74 24.39
N ARG A 314 7.34 -5.81 23.50
CA ARG A 314 8.74 -5.48 23.78
C ARG A 314 9.35 -6.28 24.94
N GLU A 315 8.91 -7.52 25.12
CA GLU A 315 9.56 -8.45 26.04
C GLU A 315 11.02 -8.68 25.60
N VAL A 316 11.90 -8.94 26.56
CA VAL A 316 13.25 -9.45 26.25
C VAL A 316 13.09 -10.91 25.86
N ILE A 317 13.45 -11.24 24.63
CA ILE A 317 13.14 -12.54 24.05
C ILE A 317 14.23 -13.55 24.38
N GLU A 318 13.85 -14.48 25.24
CA GLU A 318 14.46 -15.80 25.38
C GLU A 318 13.46 -16.85 24.93
N HIS A 319 13.91 -17.76 24.06
CA HIS A 319 13.09 -18.81 23.51
C HIS A 319 13.92 -20.06 23.18
N ARG A 320 13.35 -21.22 23.53
CA ARG A 320 13.91 -22.56 23.30
C ARG A 320 12.83 -23.40 22.63
N GLY A 321 12.70 -23.24 21.32
CA GLY A 321 11.71 -23.92 20.49
C GLY A 321 12.31 -24.43 19.19
N ILE A 322 11.55 -24.32 18.09
CA ILE A 322 12.06 -24.64 16.74
C ILE A 322 13.09 -23.58 16.34
N THR A 323 12.81 -22.30 16.64
CA THR A 323 13.81 -21.24 16.61
C THR A 323 14.38 -21.09 18.02
N GLU A 324 15.70 -20.99 18.15
CA GLU A 324 16.33 -20.72 19.43
C GLU A 324 16.92 -19.32 19.44
N LEU A 325 16.45 -18.52 20.40
CA LEU A 325 16.80 -17.11 20.53
C LEU A 325 17.23 -16.84 21.98
N PRO A 326 18.49 -16.46 22.24
CA PRO A 326 19.62 -16.41 21.30
C PRO A 326 20.05 -17.79 20.80
N LEU A 327 20.82 -17.81 19.70
CA LEU A 327 21.41 -19.03 19.14
C LEU A 327 22.33 -19.71 20.17
N PRO A 328 22.11 -20.99 20.51
CA PRO A 328 22.95 -21.73 21.45
C PRO A 328 24.38 -21.98 20.96
N ALA A 329 25.32 -22.17 21.89
CA ALA A 329 26.74 -22.37 21.58
C ALA A 329 27.01 -23.66 20.80
N ASP A 330 26.31 -24.74 21.11
CA ASP A 330 26.37 -26.03 20.41
C ASP A 330 25.82 -25.96 18.97
N LYS A 331 25.09 -24.90 18.64
CA LYS A 331 24.61 -24.58 17.28
C LYS A 331 25.38 -23.41 16.64
N GLY A 332 26.55 -23.07 17.17
CA GLY A 332 27.44 -22.06 16.62
C GLY A 332 27.22 -20.63 17.14
N GLY A 333 26.44 -20.45 18.22
CA GLY A 333 26.28 -19.16 18.88
C GLY A 333 27.52 -18.73 19.66
N THR A 334 27.87 -17.45 19.59
CA THR A 334 29.06 -16.90 20.30
C THR A 334 28.72 -15.63 21.07
N LEU A 335 28.20 -14.61 20.39
CA LEU A 335 27.95 -13.27 20.94
C LEU A 335 26.46 -12.97 21.15
N GLY A 336 25.59 -13.94 20.87
CA GLY A 336 24.14 -13.77 20.94
C GLY A 336 23.68 -13.47 22.36
N LYS A 337 22.91 -12.39 22.53
CA LYS A 337 22.25 -12.04 23.79
C LYS A 337 20.75 -11.85 23.59
N PRO A 338 19.92 -12.01 24.63
CA PRO A 338 18.49 -11.72 24.53
C PRO A 338 18.25 -10.27 24.14
N LEU A 339 17.33 -10.04 23.20
CA LEU A 339 16.99 -8.73 22.68
C LEU A 339 15.49 -8.49 22.80
N LYS A 340 15.11 -7.22 22.88
CA LYS A 340 13.74 -6.75 22.68
C LYS A 340 13.68 -5.88 21.44
N LEU A 341 12.48 -5.73 20.85
CA LEU A 341 12.28 -4.81 19.73
C LEU A 341 12.80 -3.41 20.10
N LEU A 342 13.51 -2.76 19.18
CA LEU A 342 14.11 -1.44 19.41
C LEU A 342 13.05 -0.34 19.45
N ASN A 343 12.16 -0.32 18.45
CA ASN A 343 11.08 0.65 18.29
C ASN A 343 9.88 0.33 19.19
N HIS A 344 9.08 1.34 19.50
CA HIS A 344 7.80 1.18 20.22
C HIS A 344 6.69 0.94 19.20
N PRO A 345 6.05 -0.25 19.18
CA PRO A 345 4.92 -0.51 18.30
C PRO A 345 3.74 0.43 18.59
N VAL A 346 2.96 0.75 17.55
CA VAL A 346 1.70 1.50 17.68
C VAL A 346 0.69 0.70 18.50
N ARG A 347 0.63 -0.61 18.25
CA ARG A 347 -0.18 -1.57 19.01
C ARG A 347 0.74 -2.64 19.60
N ASP A 348 0.49 -3.00 20.85
CA ASP A 348 1.14 -4.14 21.51
C ASP A 348 0.61 -5.49 21.01
N THR A 349 -0.50 -5.45 20.26
CA THR A 349 -1.19 -6.60 19.70
C THR A 349 -1.67 -6.28 18.29
N ILE A 350 -1.08 -6.93 17.28
CA ILE A 350 -1.49 -6.84 15.87
C ILE A 350 -2.27 -8.13 15.52
N PRO A 351 -3.45 -8.05 14.88
CA PRO A 351 -4.23 -9.25 14.55
C PRO A 351 -3.44 -10.21 13.67
N VAL A 352 -3.36 -11.48 14.07
CA VAL A 352 -2.68 -12.54 13.32
C VAL A 352 -3.70 -13.46 12.66
N HIS A 353 -3.71 -13.49 11.34
CA HIS A 353 -4.52 -14.41 10.56
C HIS A 353 -3.66 -15.58 10.04
N VAL A 354 -4.23 -16.77 9.95
CA VAL A 354 -3.49 -17.96 9.52
C VAL A 354 -4.16 -18.60 8.30
N ALA A 355 -3.38 -18.82 7.25
CA ALA A 355 -3.79 -19.67 6.13
C ALA A 355 -3.67 -21.15 6.53
N ALA A 356 -4.81 -21.84 6.57
CA ALA A 356 -4.91 -23.22 7.02
C ALA A 356 -6.01 -23.97 6.27
N LEU A 357 -5.74 -25.24 5.92
CA LEU A 357 -6.71 -26.13 5.27
C LEU A 357 -6.90 -27.44 6.04
N GLY A 358 -5.78 -28.11 6.38
CA GLY A 358 -5.83 -29.39 7.07
C GLY A 358 -6.39 -29.30 8.51
N PRO A 359 -7.10 -30.34 9.01
CA PRO A 359 -7.82 -30.29 10.29
C PRO A 359 -6.97 -29.84 11.49
N ALA A 360 -5.74 -30.36 11.61
CA ALA A 360 -4.85 -29.98 12.71
C ALA A 360 -4.43 -28.49 12.65
N ASN A 361 -4.26 -27.93 11.45
CA ASN A 361 -3.89 -26.53 11.28
C ASN A 361 -5.10 -25.63 11.56
N VAL A 362 -6.29 -26.00 11.06
CA VAL A 362 -7.54 -25.26 11.31
C VAL A 362 -7.87 -25.22 12.80
N ARG A 363 -7.71 -26.33 13.52
CA ARG A 363 -7.88 -26.38 14.98
C ARG A 363 -6.92 -25.46 15.72
N MET A 364 -5.64 -25.46 15.36
CA MET A 364 -4.65 -24.53 15.94
C MET A 364 -4.98 -23.07 15.61
N THR A 365 -5.42 -22.79 14.39
CA THR A 365 -5.85 -21.45 13.98
C THR A 365 -7.02 -20.96 14.82
N ALA A 366 -8.06 -21.79 15.01
CA ALA A 366 -9.21 -21.43 15.84
C ALA A 366 -8.85 -21.21 17.33
N GLU A 367 -7.87 -21.98 17.84
CA GLU A 367 -7.35 -21.83 19.21
C GLU A 367 -6.55 -20.52 19.39
N LEU A 368 -5.67 -20.16 18.44
CA LEU A 368 -4.61 -19.17 18.69
C LEU A 368 -4.71 -17.86 17.90
N ALA A 369 -5.29 -17.89 16.70
CA ALA A 369 -5.22 -16.79 15.74
C ALA A 369 -6.38 -15.82 15.91
N ASP A 370 -6.20 -14.58 15.49
CA ASP A 370 -7.27 -13.59 15.42
C ASP A 370 -8.20 -13.87 14.22
N GLY A 371 -7.68 -14.52 13.17
CA GLY A 371 -8.50 -14.96 12.05
C GLY A 371 -7.95 -16.11 11.21
N TRP A 372 -8.78 -16.58 10.30
CA TRP A 372 -8.53 -17.73 9.42
C TRP A 372 -8.69 -17.33 7.96
N LEU A 373 -7.71 -17.72 7.14
CA LEU A 373 -7.67 -17.51 5.70
C LEU A 373 -7.80 -18.88 4.98
N PRO A 374 -9.00 -19.47 4.87
CA PRO A 374 -9.22 -20.62 4.00
C PRO A 374 -9.00 -20.26 2.53
N PHE A 375 -8.79 -21.29 1.70
CA PHE A 375 -8.72 -21.15 0.25
C PHE A 375 -9.66 -22.15 -0.41
N LEU A 376 -10.26 -21.77 -1.54
CA LEU A 376 -11.35 -22.51 -2.18
C LEU A 376 -12.48 -22.85 -1.19
N TYR A 377 -12.89 -21.86 -0.40
CA TYR A 377 -13.93 -22.03 0.62
C TYR A 377 -15.32 -22.17 -0.03
N VAL A 378 -15.98 -23.30 0.22
CA VAL A 378 -17.36 -23.54 -0.19
C VAL A 378 -18.26 -23.56 1.05
N PRO A 379 -19.05 -22.49 1.29
CA PRO A 379 -19.93 -22.36 2.45
C PRO A 379 -20.77 -23.61 2.75
N GLU A 380 -21.36 -24.21 1.72
CA GLU A 380 -22.23 -25.39 1.80
C GLU A 380 -21.54 -26.63 2.34
N HIS A 381 -20.21 -26.69 2.24
CA HIS A 381 -19.40 -27.82 2.71
C HIS A 381 -18.57 -27.47 3.94
N ALA A 382 -18.56 -26.20 4.38
CA ALA A 382 -17.66 -25.73 5.41
C ALA A 382 -17.86 -26.46 6.75
N ALA A 383 -19.11 -26.66 7.17
CA ALA A 383 -19.43 -27.41 8.39
C ALA A 383 -18.96 -28.87 8.34
N LYS A 384 -19.12 -29.52 7.18
CA LYS A 384 -18.67 -30.91 6.96
C LYS A 384 -17.15 -31.03 7.02
N VAL A 385 -16.43 -30.10 6.38
CA VAL A 385 -14.97 -30.21 6.20
C VAL A 385 -14.20 -29.67 7.42
N TRP A 386 -14.68 -28.60 8.03
CA TRP A 386 -13.96 -27.87 9.08
C TRP A 386 -14.72 -27.71 10.39
N GLY A 387 -15.98 -28.11 10.49
CA GLY A 387 -16.80 -27.90 11.68
C GLY A 387 -16.20 -28.49 12.96
N GLU A 388 -15.76 -29.76 12.91
CA GLU A 388 -15.11 -30.44 14.03
C GLU A 388 -13.81 -29.73 14.47
N PRO A 389 -12.79 -29.51 13.61
CA PRO A 389 -11.56 -28.84 14.04
C PRO A 389 -11.79 -27.39 14.49
N LEU A 390 -12.75 -26.65 13.90
CA LEU A 390 -13.12 -25.31 14.34
C LEU A 390 -13.74 -25.33 15.74
N ALA A 391 -14.64 -26.27 16.01
CA ALA A 391 -15.27 -26.42 17.33
C ALA A 391 -14.23 -26.77 18.40
N GLU A 392 -13.34 -27.74 18.12
CA GLU A 392 -12.28 -28.12 19.04
C GLU A 392 -11.31 -26.99 19.35
N GLY A 393 -10.90 -26.22 18.34
CA GLY A 393 -9.99 -25.08 18.54
C GLY A 393 -10.68 -23.95 19.30
N THR A 394 -11.94 -23.65 18.96
CA THR A 394 -12.75 -22.63 19.65
C THR A 394 -12.94 -22.96 21.12
N ALA A 395 -13.12 -24.23 21.47
CA ALA A 395 -13.26 -24.67 22.87
C ALA A 395 -11.99 -24.42 23.72
N ARG A 396 -10.82 -24.23 23.08
CA ARG A 396 -9.53 -23.94 23.75
C ARG A 396 -9.11 -22.48 23.62
N ARG A 397 -9.88 -21.68 22.90
CA ARG A 397 -9.55 -20.30 22.56
C ARG A 397 -9.60 -19.41 23.81
N ASP A 398 -8.61 -18.55 23.96
CA ASP A 398 -8.63 -17.50 24.98
C ASP A 398 -9.77 -16.51 24.68
N PRO A 399 -10.72 -16.29 25.61
CA PRO A 399 -11.79 -15.31 25.43
C PRO A 399 -11.32 -13.90 25.07
N ALA A 400 -10.09 -13.52 25.48
CA ALA A 400 -9.50 -12.23 25.16
C ALA A 400 -9.26 -12.00 23.65
N LEU A 401 -9.19 -13.08 22.85
CA LEU A 401 -9.07 -12.99 21.38
C LEU A 401 -10.40 -12.70 20.68
N GLY A 402 -11.54 -12.69 21.39
CA GLY A 402 -12.86 -12.55 20.79
C GLY A 402 -13.20 -13.70 19.82
N PRO A 403 -14.30 -13.61 19.04
CA PRO A 403 -14.62 -14.60 18.01
C PRO A 403 -13.54 -14.69 16.92
N LEU A 404 -13.34 -15.88 16.35
CA LEU A 404 -12.42 -16.06 15.21
C LEU A 404 -12.96 -15.33 13.98
N SER A 405 -12.16 -14.44 13.39
CA SER A 405 -12.49 -13.85 12.09
C SER A 405 -12.32 -14.89 10.98
N VAL A 406 -13.32 -15.07 10.11
CA VAL A 406 -13.26 -15.97 8.96
C VAL A 406 -13.30 -15.15 7.68
N VAL A 407 -12.24 -15.28 6.87
CA VAL A 407 -12.09 -14.53 5.62
C VAL A 407 -12.30 -15.44 4.42
N ALA A 408 -13.42 -15.31 3.73
CA ALA A 408 -13.75 -16.14 2.58
C ALA A 408 -14.61 -15.38 1.57
N GLY A 409 -14.67 -15.86 0.34
CA GLY A 409 -15.38 -15.20 -0.75
C GLY A 409 -14.78 -15.57 -2.09
N GLY A 410 -15.00 -14.74 -3.12
CA GLY A 410 -14.61 -15.08 -4.48
C GLY A 410 -14.70 -13.93 -5.47
N LEU A 411 -14.73 -14.30 -6.76
CA LEU A 411 -14.96 -13.33 -7.83
C LEU A 411 -16.36 -12.73 -7.70
N LEU A 412 -16.45 -11.41 -7.81
CA LEU A 412 -17.67 -10.63 -7.75
C LEU A 412 -17.99 -10.08 -9.14
N ALA A 413 -19.20 -10.35 -9.61
CA ALA A 413 -19.75 -9.73 -10.81
C ALA A 413 -21.27 -9.59 -10.71
N LEU A 414 -21.77 -8.39 -11.01
CA LEU A 414 -23.21 -8.14 -11.13
C LEU A 414 -23.58 -8.15 -12.60
N GLY A 415 -24.61 -8.91 -12.97
CA GLY A 415 -25.12 -8.99 -14.33
C GLY A 415 -25.49 -10.40 -14.76
N ASP A 416 -25.91 -10.54 -16.01
CA ASP A 416 -26.52 -11.78 -16.51
C ASP A 416 -25.49 -12.85 -16.92
N ASP A 417 -24.22 -12.49 -17.12
CA ASP A 417 -23.16 -13.40 -17.58
C ASP A 417 -22.36 -14.03 -16.43
N ALA A 418 -23.06 -14.69 -15.51
CA ALA A 418 -22.43 -15.35 -14.36
C ALA A 418 -21.48 -16.49 -14.79
N GLU A 419 -21.83 -17.21 -15.85
CA GLU A 419 -21.09 -18.38 -16.32
C GLU A 419 -19.68 -18.01 -16.81
N ALA A 420 -19.54 -16.94 -17.60
CA ALA A 420 -18.23 -16.47 -18.03
C ALA A 420 -17.34 -16.09 -16.83
N VAL A 421 -17.92 -15.51 -15.77
CA VAL A 421 -17.18 -15.14 -14.56
C VAL A 421 -16.77 -16.37 -13.76
N HIS A 422 -17.62 -17.39 -13.66
CA HIS A 422 -17.26 -18.66 -13.04
C HIS A 422 -16.06 -19.31 -13.75
N ASP A 423 -16.05 -19.27 -15.07
CA ASP A 423 -14.99 -19.87 -15.88
C ASP A 423 -13.63 -19.19 -15.71
N LEU A 424 -13.58 -17.92 -15.29
CA LEU A 424 -12.33 -17.23 -14.94
C LEU A 424 -11.57 -17.92 -13.77
N MET A 425 -12.26 -18.69 -12.93
CA MET A 425 -11.63 -19.44 -11.83
C MET A 425 -11.03 -20.78 -12.27
N ARG A 426 -11.32 -21.29 -13.47
CA ARG A 426 -10.81 -22.61 -13.93
C ARG A 426 -9.29 -22.72 -13.85
N PRO A 427 -8.49 -21.77 -14.37
CA PRO A 427 -7.04 -21.89 -14.33
C PRO A 427 -6.50 -21.94 -12.90
N THR A 428 -7.11 -21.16 -12.00
CA THR A 428 -6.75 -21.17 -10.57
C THR A 428 -7.09 -22.52 -9.93
N VAL A 429 -8.31 -23.03 -10.10
CA VAL A 429 -8.69 -24.32 -9.52
C VAL A 429 -7.81 -25.45 -10.08
N ALA A 430 -7.58 -25.49 -11.40
CA ALA A 430 -6.73 -26.48 -12.04
C ALA A 430 -5.28 -26.46 -11.51
N LEU A 431 -4.68 -25.26 -11.37
CA LEU A 431 -3.34 -25.12 -10.81
C LEU A 431 -3.27 -25.61 -9.36
N TYR A 432 -4.20 -25.21 -8.50
CA TYR A 432 -4.13 -25.55 -7.08
C TYR A 432 -4.45 -27.03 -6.83
N VAL A 433 -5.53 -27.54 -7.42
CA VAL A 433 -5.94 -28.94 -7.29
C VAL A 433 -4.96 -29.89 -7.99
N GLY A 434 -4.40 -29.48 -9.14
CA GLY A 434 -3.52 -30.35 -9.92
C GLY A 434 -2.02 -30.18 -9.68
N GLY A 435 -1.54 -28.93 -9.59
CA GLY A 435 -0.12 -28.61 -9.71
C GLY A 435 0.59 -28.11 -8.44
N MET A 436 -0.13 -27.54 -7.45
CA MET A 436 0.50 -26.94 -6.25
C MET A 436 0.99 -27.95 -5.20
N GLY A 437 0.76 -29.24 -5.44
CA GLY A 437 1.27 -30.32 -4.60
C GLY A 437 1.67 -31.53 -5.44
N ALA A 438 2.23 -32.54 -4.78
CA ALA A 438 2.57 -33.81 -5.41
C ALA A 438 1.43 -34.83 -5.23
N PRO A 439 1.38 -35.91 -6.04
CA PRO A 439 0.46 -37.02 -5.80
C PRO A 439 0.55 -37.53 -4.35
N GLY A 440 -0.61 -37.67 -3.70
CA GLY A 440 -0.71 -38.06 -2.28
C GLY A 440 -0.23 -37.01 -1.27
N ARG A 441 0.17 -35.81 -1.72
CA ARG A 441 0.62 -34.67 -0.90
C ARG A 441 0.16 -33.34 -1.52
N ASN A 442 -1.13 -33.22 -1.81
CA ASN A 442 -1.74 -31.97 -2.27
C ASN A 442 -2.99 -31.63 -1.45
N PHE A 443 -2.86 -30.67 -0.54
CA PHE A 443 -3.94 -30.24 0.35
C PHE A 443 -5.18 -29.69 -0.38
N TYR A 444 -5.00 -29.10 -1.56
CA TYR A 444 -6.12 -28.56 -2.35
C TYR A 444 -6.86 -29.66 -3.10
N HIS A 445 -6.14 -30.68 -3.56
CA HIS A 445 -6.75 -31.91 -4.08
C HIS A 445 -7.62 -32.57 -3.01
N ASP A 446 -7.05 -32.80 -1.82
CA ASP A 446 -7.74 -33.45 -0.72
C ASP A 446 -8.98 -32.66 -0.25
N LEU A 447 -8.89 -31.32 -0.28
CA LEU A 447 -10.03 -30.45 0.00
C LEU A 447 -11.18 -30.65 -1.00
N VAL A 448 -10.86 -30.68 -2.29
CA VAL A 448 -11.87 -30.87 -3.34
C VAL A 448 -12.46 -32.28 -3.30
N CYS A 449 -11.67 -33.30 -2.91
CA CYS A 449 -12.21 -34.62 -2.57
C CYS A 449 -13.18 -34.56 -1.38
N ALA A 450 -12.86 -33.81 -0.32
CA ALA A 450 -13.72 -33.67 0.86
C ALA A 450 -15.06 -32.99 0.54
N TYR A 451 -15.09 -32.11 -0.47
CA TYR A 451 -16.31 -31.53 -1.05
C TYR A 451 -17.14 -32.54 -1.87
N GLY A 452 -16.60 -33.72 -2.18
CA GLY A 452 -17.28 -34.77 -2.93
C GLY A 452 -16.92 -34.84 -4.42
N TYR A 453 -15.86 -34.14 -4.84
CA TYR A 453 -15.43 -34.09 -6.25
C TYR A 453 -14.19 -34.97 -6.51
N GLU A 454 -14.08 -36.13 -5.86
CA GLU A 454 -12.88 -36.97 -5.89
C GLU A 454 -12.48 -37.41 -7.30
N SER A 455 -13.44 -37.86 -8.12
CA SER A 455 -13.16 -38.22 -9.52
C SER A 455 -12.63 -37.03 -10.32
N ALA A 456 -13.20 -35.85 -10.13
CA ALA A 456 -12.76 -34.65 -10.85
C ALA A 456 -11.38 -34.20 -10.37
N ALA A 457 -11.12 -34.21 -9.07
CA ALA A 457 -9.82 -33.87 -8.49
C ALA A 457 -8.70 -34.76 -9.04
N ALA A 458 -8.95 -36.07 -9.13
CA ALA A 458 -8.02 -37.04 -9.70
C ALA A 458 -7.72 -36.74 -11.18
N THR A 459 -8.77 -36.52 -12.00
CA THR A 459 -8.61 -36.16 -13.43
C THR A 459 -7.85 -34.84 -13.62
N ILE A 460 -8.18 -33.81 -12.83
CA ILE A 460 -7.49 -32.51 -12.87
C ILE A 460 -6.00 -32.72 -12.59
N GLN A 461 -5.66 -33.45 -11.52
CA GLN A 461 -4.26 -33.68 -11.14
C GLN A 461 -3.50 -34.50 -12.19
N GLU A 462 -4.10 -35.57 -12.71
CA GLU A 462 -3.50 -36.38 -13.78
C GLU A 462 -3.17 -35.51 -15.01
N HIS A 463 -4.15 -34.73 -15.50
CA HIS A 463 -3.97 -33.87 -16.65
C HIS A 463 -2.92 -32.79 -16.40
N TYR A 464 -2.96 -32.15 -15.23
CA TYR A 464 -2.04 -31.06 -14.92
C TYR A 464 -0.58 -31.55 -14.84
N LEU A 465 -0.35 -32.69 -14.17
CA LEU A 465 0.99 -33.29 -14.05
C LEU A 465 1.51 -33.85 -15.37
N ALA A 466 0.62 -34.25 -16.28
CA ALA A 466 0.98 -34.64 -17.64
C ALA A 466 1.22 -33.43 -18.58
N GLY A 467 1.19 -32.20 -18.07
CA GLY A 467 1.37 -30.98 -18.85
C GLY A 467 0.15 -30.56 -19.69
N ARG A 468 -0.97 -31.29 -19.58
CA ARG A 468 -2.23 -31.04 -20.30
C ARG A 468 -3.09 -30.02 -19.56
N ARG A 469 -2.61 -28.77 -19.48
CA ARG A 469 -3.24 -27.71 -18.67
C ARG A 469 -4.69 -27.41 -19.08
N LYS A 470 -4.98 -27.38 -20.38
CA LYS A 470 -6.34 -27.11 -20.89
C LYS A 470 -7.32 -28.24 -20.56
N ASP A 471 -6.85 -29.48 -20.59
CA ASP A 471 -7.68 -30.62 -20.19
C ASP A 471 -7.94 -30.58 -18.68
N ALA A 472 -6.96 -30.18 -17.87
CA ALA A 472 -7.14 -29.98 -16.43
C ALA A 472 -8.15 -28.85 -16.12
N GLU A 473 -8.09 -27.72 -16.85
CA GLU A 473 -9.07 -26.63 -16.75
C GLU A 473 -10.49 -27.09 -17.13
N ALA A 474 -10.62 -27.89 -18.20
CA ALA A 474 -11.89 -28.44 -18.66
C ALA A 474 -12.49 -29.45 -17.65
N ALA A 475 -11.64 -30.20 -16.94
CA ALA A 475 -12.06 -31.15 -15.92
C ALA A 475 -12.61 -30.50 -14.62
N VAL A 476 -12.48 -29.17 -14.46
CA VAL A 476 -13.02 -28.47 -13.29
C VAL A 476 -14.56 -28.48 -13.32
N PRO A 477 -15.25 -28.98 -12.27
CA PRO A 477 -16.71 -29.01 -12.24
C PRO A 477 -17.32 -27.60 -12.23
N ALA A 478 -18.27 -27.33 -13.15
CA ALA A 478 -18.95 -26.03 -13.22
C ALA A 478 -19.65 -25.66 -11.90
N ARG A 479 -20.27 -26.64 -11.24
CA ARG A 479 -20.91 -26.43 -9.93
C ARG A 479 -19.92 -25.97 -8.85
N LEU A 480 -18.68 -26.48 -8.87
CA LEU A 480 -17.66 -26.02 -7.93
C LEU A 480 -17.31 -24.55 -8.19
N LEU A 481 -17.18 -24.14 -9.45
CA LEU A 481 -16.91 -22.75 -9.83
C LEU A 481 -18.04 -21.80 -9.39
N GLU A 482 -19.30 -22.19 -9.61
CA GLU A 482 -20.47 -21.44 -9.17
C GLU A 482 -20.46 -21.22 -7.65
N LEU A 483 -20.13 -22.25 -6.88
CA LEU A 483 -20.07 -22.18 -5.42
C LEU A 483 -18.91 -21.30 -4.91
N LEU A 484 -17.84 -21.14 -5.69
CA LEU A 484 -16.69 -20.32 -5.34
C LEU A 484 -16.86 -18.84 -5.69
N CYS A 485 -17.93 -18.45 -6.39
CA CYS A 485 -18.11 -17.10 -6.91
C CYS A 485 -19.35 -16.39 -6.32
N LEU A 486 -19.33 -15.06 -6.44
CA LEU A 486 -20.41 -14.11 -6.17
C LEU A 486 -20.82 -13.48 -7.51
N ALA A 487 -21.37 -14.27 -8.43
CA ALA A 487 -21.70 -13.81 -9.78
C ALA A 487 -23.17 -14.04 -10.15
N GLY A 488 -23.75 -13.07 -10.85
CA GLY A 488 -25.13 -13.13 -11.36
C GLY A 488 -25.94 -11.86 -11.09
N PRO A 489 -27.27 -11.92 -11.24
CA PRO A 489 -28.15 -10.81 -10.89
C PRO A 489 -27.96 -10.39 -9.43
N GLU A 490 -28.21 -9.12 -9.11
CA GLU A 490 -28.01 -8.57 -7.76
C GLU A 490 -28.71 -9.40 -6.67
N SER A 491 -29.92 -9.90 -6.95
CA SER A 491 -30.67 -10.78 -6.04
C SER A 491 -29.91 -12.07 -5.73
N ARG A 492 -29.35 -12.74 -6.75
CA ARG A 492 -28.55 -13.96 -6.60
C ARG A 492 -27.29 -13.70 -5.77
N VAL A 493 -26.62 -12.58 -6.02
CA VAL A 493 -25.41 -12.20 -5.27
C VAL A 493 -25.76 -11.89 -3.82
N ARG A 494 -26.87 -11.18 -3.56
CA ARG A 494 -27.38 -10.93 -2.20
C ARG A 494 -27.66 -12.24 -1.46
N ASP A 495 -28.33 -13.20 -2.09
CA ASP A 495 -28.56 -14.53 -1.50
C ASP A 495 -27.25 -15.25 -1.21
N ARG A 496 -26.27 -15.16 -2.13
CA ARG A 496 -24.96 -15.78 -1.94
C ARG A 496 -24.21 -15.16 -0.75
N VAL A 497 -24.24 -13.84 -0.60
CA VAL A 497 -23.65 -13.11 0.54
C VAL A 497 -24.22 -13.62 1.87
N GLU A 498 -25.53 -13.86 1.93
CA GLU A 498 -26.18 -14.42 3.13
C GLU A 498 -25.70 -15.85 3.42
N VAL A 499 -25.51 -16.69 2.39
CA VAL A 499 -24.97 -18.05 2.59
C VAL A 499 -23.53 -18.02 3.14
N PHE A 500 -22.68 -17.08 2.70
CA PHE A 500 -21.36 -16.89 3.31
C PHE A 500 -21.48 -16.45 4.78
N ARG A 501 -22.38 -15.51 5.07
CA ARG A 501 -22.62 -15.02 6.44
C ARG A 501 -23.10 -16.14 7.37
N GLU A 502 -24.05 -16.96 6.93
CA GLU A 502 -24.58 -18.11 7.69
C GLU A 502 -23.51 -19.18 7.93
N ALA A 503 -22.56 -19.34 7.00
CA ALA A 503 -21.40 -20.22 7.17
C ALA A 503 -20.32 -19.64 8.11
N GLY A 504 -20.58 -18.50 8.77
CA GLY A 504 -19.70 -17.89 9.77
C GLY A 504 -18.64 -16.96 9.21
N VAL A 505 -18.75 -16.53 7.94
CA VAL A 505 -17.81 -15.58 7.34
C VAL A 505 -18.04 -14.19 7.92
N THR A 506 -16.98 -13.59 8.45
CA THR A 506 -17.00 -12.27 9.08
C THR A 506 -16.36 -11.20 8.21
N MET A 507 -15.51 -11.61 7.27
CA MET A 507 -14.87 -10.75 6.28
C MET A 507 -15.03 -11.38 4.90
N LEU A 508 -15.89 -10.80 4.07
CA LEU A 508 -16.19 -11.29 2.73
C LEU A 508 -15.14 -10.80 1.73
N ASN A 509 -14.40 -11.75 1.14
CA ASN A 509 -13.55 -11.45 -0.01
C ASN A 509 -14.39 -11.22 -1.26
N VAL A 510 -14.38 -9.99 -1.76
CA VAL A 510 -15.00 -9.59 -3.02
C VAL A 510 -13.92 -9.20 -4.01
N THR A 511 -13.77 -9.95 -5.09
CA THR A 511 -12.78 -9.68 -6.14
C THR A 511 -13.51 -9.22 -7.40
N PRO A 512 -13.64 -7.91 -7.66
CA PRO A 512 -14.38 -7.43 -8.83
C PRO A 512 -13.75 -7.95 -10.13
N SER A 513 -14.57 -8.57 -10.98
CA SER A 513 -14.16 -8.99 -12.33
C SER A 513 -14.26 -7.86 -13.37
N ALA A 514 -15.01 -6.80 -13.05
CA ALA A 514 -15.16 -5.62 -13.89
C ALA A 514 -13.86 -4.78 -13.92
N PRO A 515 -13.57 -4.09 -15.05
CA PRO A 515 -12.41 -3.20 -15.16
C PRO A 515 -12.50 -1.97 -14.23
N THR A 516 -13.69 -1.63 -13.70
CA THR A 516 -13.86 -0.58 -12.69
C THR A 516 -14.63 -1.07 -11.45
N PRO A 517 -14.35 -0.53 -10.24
CA PRO A 517 -15.06 -0.91 -9.00
C PRO A 517 -16.58 -0.68 -9.01
N SER A 518 -17.08 0.18 -9.89
CA SER A 518 -18.50 0.58 -9.98
C SER A 518 -19.35 -0.27 -10.94
N GLY A 519 -18.75 -1.27 -11.60
CA GLY A 519 -19.36 -1.97 -12.73
C GLY A 519 -18.84 -1.42 -14.05
#